data_AF-A0A3A8HNA7-F1
#
_entry.id   AF-A0A3A8HNA7-F1
#
_cell.length_a   1.000
_cell.length_b   1.000
_cell.length_c   1.000
_cell.angle_alpha   90.00
_cell.angle_beta   90.00
_cell.angle_gamma   90.00
#
_symmetry.space_group_name_H-M   'P 1'
#
loop_
_entity.id
_entity.type
_entity.pdbx_description
1 polymer ?
#
loop_
_entity_poly.entity_id
_entity_poly.type
_entity_poly.pdbx_seq_one_letter_code
_entity_poly.pdbx_strand_id
1 'polypeptide(L)' 'MAPPASKPCAVCGRAITWRKKWARDWEEVRYCSDACRGKRTQARDSPLEALILELLA' A
#
# COMPACT_ATOMS: atom_id res chain seq x y z
N MET A 1 2.54 -26.97 3.44
CA MET A 1 2.06 -25.70 4.02
C MET A 1 1.78 -24.76 2.85
N ALA A 2 0.51 -24.50 2.52
CA ALA A 2 0.19 -23.55 1.46
C ALA A 2 0.64 -22.13 1.88
N PRO A 3 1.18 -21.30 0.96
CA PRO A 3 1.40 -19.90 1.28
C PRO A 3 0.06 -19.25 1.63
N PRO A 4 0.02 -18.29 2.58
CA PRO A 4 -1.23 -17.63 2.90
C PRO A 4 -1.73 -16.84 1.69
N ALA A 5 -3.04 -16.56 1.68
CA ALA A 5 -3.71 -15.93 0.56
C ALA A 5 -2.99 -14.66 0.10
N SER A 6 -2.81 -14.52 -1.21
CA SER A 6 -2.25 -13.32 -1.82
C SER A 6 -3.16 -12.13 -1.50
N LYS A 7 -2.57 -11.01 -1.10
CA LYS A 7 -3.28 -9.74 -0.92
C LYS A 7 -2.51 -8.58 -1.56
N PRO A 8 -3.21 -7.56 -2.09
CA PRO A 8 -2.56 -6.44 -2.73
C PRO A 8 -1.92 -5.49 -1.70
N CYS A 9 -0.78 -4.89 -2.08
CA CYS A 9 -0.16 -3.80 -1.33
C CYS A 9 -1.03 -2.54 -1.43
N ALA A 10 -1.33 -1.91 -0.30
CA ALA A 10 -2.17 -0.71 -0.24
C ALA A 10 -1.57 0.52 -0.96
N VAL A 11 -0.29 0.48 -1.34
CA VAL A 11 0.40 1.60 -2.01
C VAL A 11 0.67 1.35 -3.47
N CYS A 12 1.12 0.14 -3.84
CA CYS A 12 1.53 -0.16 -5.22
C CYS A 12 0.65 -1.17 -5.93
N GLY A 13 -0.38 -1.71 -5.27
CA GLY A 13 -1.33 -2.68 -5.84
C GLY A 13 -0.77 -4.08 -6.10
N ARG A 14 0.56 -4.26 -6.11
CA ARG A 14 1.20 -5.56 -6.33
C ARG A 14 0.92 -6.53 -5.18
N ALA A 15 0.87 -7.82 -5.50
CA ALA A 15 0.73 -8.89 -4.50
C ALA A 15 1.84 -8.82 -3.44
N ILE A 16 1.47 -8.90 -2.17
CA ILE A 16 2.41 -9.00 -1.05
C ILE A 16 2.99 -10.42 -1.05
N THR A 17 4.29 -10.54 -1.28
CA THR A 17 5.00 -11.82 -1.15
C THR A 17 5.12 -12.22 0.31
N TRP A 18 4.66 -13.42 0.67
CA TRP A 18 4.78 -13.93 2.03
C TRP A 18 6.25 -14.00 2.51
N ARG A 19 6.48 -13.72 3.80
CA ARG A 19 7.78 -13.84 4.46
C ARG A 19 7.60 -14.50 5.82
N LYS A 20 8.55 -15.35 6.23
CA LYS A 20 8.52 -16.05 7.54
C LYS A 20 8.30 -15.10 8.73
N LYS A 21 8.86 -13.89 8.69
CA LYS A 21 8.70 -12.88 9.74
C LYS A 21 7.26 -12.42 9.99
N TRP A 22 6.37 -12.65 9.01
CA TRP A 22 4.97 -12.24 9.03
C TRP A 22 4.02 -13.38 9.38
N ALA A 23 4.53 -14.53 9.84
CA ALA A 23 3.70 -15.69 10.11
C ALA A 23 2.66 -15.43 11.23
N ARG A 24 2.93 -14.51 12.17
CA ARG A 24 2.06 -14.23 13.32
C ARG A 24 1.04 -13.12 13.06
N ASP A 25 1.39 -12.20 12.18
CA ASP A 25 0.71 -10.92 11.95
C ASP A 25 0.33 -10.76 10.47
N TRP A 26 0.23 -11.87 9.72
CA TRP A 26 -0.02 -11.83 8.28
C TRP A 26 -1.24 -10.98 7.93
N GLU A 27 -2.33 -11.06 8.70
CA GLU A 27 -3.55 -10.28 8.48
C GLU A 27 -3.30 -8.76 8.52
N GLU A 28 -2.42 -8.29 9.39
CA GLU A 28 -2.10 -6.86 9.57
C GLU A 28 -1.12 -6.30 8.52
N VAL A 29 -0.42 -7.16 7.76
CA VAL A 29 0.56 -6.71 6.75
C VAL A 29 -0.14 -5.98 5.59
N ARG A 30 -0.01 -4.65 5.49
CA ARG A 30 -0.64 -3.85 4.41
C ARG A 30 0.29 -3.51 3.24
N TYR A 31 1.60 -3.69 3.40
CA TYR A 31 2.61 -3.19 2.45
C TYR A 31 3.62 -4.28 2.06
N CYS A 32 4.06 -4.28 0.80
CA CYS A 32 5.03 -5.26 0.30
C CYS A 32 6.49 -4.95 0.71
N SER A 33 6.80 -3.70 1.08
CA SER A 33 8.14 -3.24 1.45
C SER A 33 8.08 -2.03 2.39
N ASP A 34 9.19 -1.74 3.06
CA ASP A 34 9.32 -0.54 3.90
C ASP A 34 9.27 0.75 3.08
N ALA A 35 9.71 0.71 1.82
CA ALA A 35 9.52 1.82 0.88
C ALA A 35 8.03 2.10 0.62
N CYS A 36 7.20 1.06 0.45
CA CYS A 36 5.75 1.26 0.35
C CYS A 36 5.16 1.73 1.67
N ARG A 37 5.62 1.22 2.82
CA ARG A 37 5.18 1.71 4.14
C ARG A 37 5.47 3.21 4.33
N GLY A 38 6.60 3.70 3.81
CA GLY A 38 7.02 5.10 3.88
C GLY A 38 6.33 6.03 2.88
N LYS A 39 5.71 5.49 1.83
CA LYS A 39 4.88 6.25 0.88
C LYS A 39 3.51 6.55 1.51
N ARG A 40 3.49 7.49 2.45
CA ARG A 40 2.25 8.18 2.84
C ARG A 40 1.99 9.30 1.83
N THR A 41 0.74 9.48 1.42
CA THR A 41 0.28 10.71 0.74
C THR A 41 0.75 11.87 1.58
N GLN A 42 1.64 12.70 1.01
CA GLN A 42 2.21 13.82 1.74
C GLN A 42 1.23 14.98 1.62
N ALA A 43 1.20 15.88 2.61
CA ALA A 43 0.38 17.09 2.56
C ALA A 43 0.62 17.95 1.29
N ARG A 44 1.75 17.74 0.62
CA ARG A 44 2.08 18.37 -0.68
C ARG A 44 1.22 17.89 -1.85
N ASP A 45 0.52 16.76 -1.72
CA ASP A 45 -0.27 16.15 -2.79
C ASP A 45 -1.71 16.72 -2.81
N SER A 46 -2.18 17.28 -1.70
CA SER A 46 -3.53 17.87 -1.58
C SER A 46 -3.81 19.04 -2.52
N PRO A 47 -2.87 19.97 -2.80
CA PRO A 47 -3.09 21.04 -3.78
C PRO A 47 -3.26 20.51 -5.21
N LEU A 48 -2.57 19.42 -5.56
CA LEU A 48 -2.68 18.78 -6.88
C LEU A 48 -4.06 18.12 -7.07
N GLU A 49 -4.56 17.42 -6.05
CA GLU A 49 -5.91 16.85 -6.08
C GLU A 49 -6.99 17.94 -6.24
N ALA A 50 -6.86 19.05 -5.52
CA ALA A 50 -7.79 20.18 -5.66
C ALA A 50 -7.81 20.75 -7.09
N LEU A 51 -6.62 20.97 -7.68
CA LEU A 51 -6.50 21.46 -9.05
C LEU A 51 -7.06 20.47 -10.09
N ILE A 52 -6.87 19.17 -9.88
CA ILE A 52 -7.44 18.14 -10.76
C ILE A 52 -8.98 18.18 -10.71
N LEU A 53 -9.57 18.31 -9.52
CA LEU A 53 -11.02 18.39 -9.37
C LEU A 53 -11.61 19.66 -10.01
N GLU A 54 -10.92 20.80 -9.89
CA GLU A 54 -11.33 22.05 -10.56
C GLU A 54 -11.32 21.93 -12.08
N LEU A 55 -10.35 21.21 -12.67
CA LEU A 55 -10.26 21.04 -14.14
C LEU A 55 -11.27 20.03 -14.71
N LEU A 56 -11.80 19.14 -13.88
CA LEU A 56 -12.78 18.13 -14.29
C LEU A 56 -14.24 18.58 -14.10
N ALA A 57 -14.46 19.74 -13.46
CA ALA A 57 -15.76 20.38 -13.26
C ALA A 57 -16.15 21.26 -14.46
#